data_AF-X1R7S5-F1
#
_entry.id   AF-X1R7S5-F1
#
_cell.length_a   1.000
_cell.length_b   1.000
_cell.length_c   1.000
_cell.angle_alpha   90.00
_cell.angle_beta   90.00
_cell.angle_gamma   90.00
#
_symmetry.space_group_name_H-M   'P 1'
#
loop_
_entity.id
_entity.type
_entity.pdbx_description
1 polymer ?
#
loop_
_entity_poly.entity_id
_entity_poly.type
_entity_poly.pdbx_seq_one_letter_code
_entity_poly.pdbx_strand_id
1 'polypeptide(L)'
;MRLKSEHDRKRIPYVQDEAIELASDPRSYYDYLCIIRFVLPRIIFEKLGLPMPLKWHRDDRQICSEAVYEVFHRAKLVDILFPYCTPPLPGDFVTDSVLLEQKWLGILSEDLVSLQGHAKERT
;
A
#
# COMPACT_ATOMS: atom_id res chain seq x y z
N MET A 1 6.89 -3.02 7.23
CA MET A 1 6.57 -3.71 5.97
C MET A 1 6.26 -5.16 6.29
N ARG A 2 5.20 -5.77 5.74
CA ARG A 2 4.71 -7.11 6.13
C ARG A 2 5.61 -8.32 5.81
N LEU A 3 6.87 -8.13 5.42
CA LEU A 3 7.83 -9.22 5.23
C LEU A 3 8.32 -9.72 6.60
N LYS A 4 7.59 -10.68 7.18
CA LYS A 4 7.78 -11.11 8.58
C LYS A 4 8.71 -12.32 8.71
N SER A 5 8.75 -13.20 7.71
CA SER A 5 9.55 -14.43 7.78
C SER A 5 10.83 -14.36 6.95
N GLU A 6 11.81 -15.18 7.31
CA GLU A 6 13.03 -15.37 6.50
C GLU A 6 12.71 -15.91 5.10
N HIS A 7 11.60 -16.64 4.93
CA HIS A 7 11.11 -17.06 3.62
C HIS A 7 10.69 -15.86 2.77
N ASP A 8 9.96 -14.90 3.35
CA ASP A 8 9.50 -13.69 2.64
C ASP A 8 10.67 -12.77 2.28
N ARG A 9 11.63 -12.62 3.20
CA ARG A 9 12.83 -11.80 2.99
C ARG A 9 13.70 -12.29 1.83
N LYS A 10 13.80 -13.61 1.65
CA LYS A 10 14.52 -14.21 0.51
C LYS A 10 13.88 -13.87 -0.85
N ARG A 11 12.62 -13.45 -0.87
CA ARG A 11 11.94 -13.02 -2.10
C ARG A 11 12.07 -11.55 -2.41
N ILE A 12 12.70 -10.74 -1.55
CA ILE A 12 12.92 -9.31 -1.80
C ILE A 12 13.48 -9.02 -3.20
N PRO A 13 14.52 -9.74 -3.69
CA PRO A 13 15.02 -9.51 -5.05
C PRO A 13 13.93 -9.74 -6.11
N TYR A 14 13.12 -10.78 -5.94
CA TYR A 14 12.03 -11.09 -6.87
C TYR A 14 10.89 -10.05 -6.81
N VAL A 15 10.57 -9.53 -5.62
CA VAL A 15 9.64 -8.39 -5.45
C VAL A 15 10.17 -7.18 -6.21
N GLN A 16 11.48 -6.93 -6.16
CA GLN A 16 12.10 -5.81 -6.86
C GLN A 16 12.05 -5.99 -8.38
N ASP A 17 12.33 -7.19 -8.88
CA ASP A 17 12.24 -7.50 -10.31
C ASP A 17 10.81 -7.30 -10.85
N GLU A 18 9.81 -7.83 -10.15
CA GLU A 18 8.40 -7.68 -10.51
C GLU A 18 7.94 -6.21 -10.45
N ALA A 19 8.49 -5.42 -9.52
CA ALA A 19 8.22 -3.98 -9.43
C ALA A 19 8.79 -3.23 -10.63
N ILE A 20 10.02 -3.56 -11.04
CA ILE A 20 10.67 -2.96 -12.22
C ILE A 20 9.89 -3.34 -13.48
N GLU A 21 9.50 -4.61 -13.62
CA GLU A 21 8.72 -5.09 -14.77
C GLU A 21 7.36 -4.36 -14.86
N LEU A 22 6.62 -4.29 -13.76
CA LEU A 22 5.33 -3.59 -13.72
C LEU A 22 5.48 -2.10 -14.03
N ALA A 23 6.49 -1.43 -13.45
CA ALA A 23 6.75 -0.01 -13.69
C ALA A 23 7.23 0.28 -15.12
N SER A 24 7.79 -0.73 -15.81
CA SER A 24 8.24 -0.62 -17.18
C SER A 24 7.16 -0.99 -18.21
N ASP A 25 6.02 -1.56 -17.80
CA ASP A 25 4.90 -1.87 -18.71
C ASP A 25 4.24 -0.55 -19.16
N PRO A 26 4.23 -0.24 -20.48
CA PRO A 26 3.63 0.98 -21.00
C PRO A 26 2.12 1.07 -20.78
N ARG A 27 1.46 -0.02 -20.37
CA ARG A 27 0.03 -0.08 -20.01
C ARG A 27 -0.23 0.16 -18.52
N SER A 28 0.80 0.27 -17.69
CA SER A 28 0.67 0.59 -16.28
C SER A 28 0.33 2.07 -16.10
N TYR A 29 -0.96 2.38 -16.12
CA TYR A 29 -1.46 3.75 -15.95
C TYR A 29 -1.98 3.98 -14.53
N TYR A 30 -1.75 5.19 -14.01
CA TYR A 30 -2.42 5.66 -12.81
C TYR A 30 -3.89 6.00 -13.12
N ASP A 31 -4.82 5.43 -12.35
CA ASP A 31 -6.23 5.83 -12.41
C ASP A 31 -6.73 6.37 -11.08
N TYR A 32 -6.83 7.70 -11.02
CA TYR A 32 -7.34 8.41 -9.87
C TYR A 32 -8.84 8.18 -9.65
N LEU A 33 -9.60 7.70 -10.64
CA LEU A 33 -11.01 7.33 -10.45
C LEU A 33 -11.16 6.12 -9.53
N CYS A 34 -10.16 5.24 -9.44
CA CYS A 34 -10.14 4.14 -8.45
C CYS A 34 -10.19 4.69 -7.01
N ILE A 35 -9.63 5.88 -6.76
CA ILE A 35 -9.70 6.51 -5.43
C ILE A 35 -11.17 6.80 -5.07
N ILE A 36 -11.91 7.42 -5.99
CA ILE A 36 -13.30 7.78 -5.75
C ILE A 36 -14.17 6.53 -5.65
N ARG A 37 -13.93 5.55 -6.53
CA ARG A 37 -14.77 4.36 -6.69
C ARG A 37 -14.57 3.30 -5.61
N PHE A 38 -13.35 3.14 -5.10
CA PHE A 38 -12.99 2.02 -4.22
C PHE A 38 -12.34 2.46 -2.92
N VAL A 39 -11.41 3.42 -2.95
CA VAL A 39 -10.68 3.88 -1.75
C VAL A 39 -11.57 4.67 -0.80
N LEU A 40 -12.30 5.67 -1.30
CA LEU A 40 -13.18 6.49 -0.45
C LEU A 40 -14.26 5.65 0.24
N PRO A 41 -15.01 4.77 -0.47
CA PRO A 41 -15.96 3.88 0.19
C PRO A 41 -15.30 2.99 1.24
N ARG A 42 -14.13 2.41 0.95
CA ARG A 42 -13.39 1.60 1.92
C ARG A 42 -13.10 2.39 3.20
N ILE A 43 -12.54 3.60 3.09
CA ILE A 43 -12.17 4.44 4.25
C ILE A 43 -13.42 4.80 5.07
N ILE A 44 -14.51 5.19 4.42
CA ILE A 44 -15.76 5.54 5.09
C ILE A 44 -16.30 4.34 5.89
N PHE A 45 -16.35 3.16 5.27
CA PHE A 45 -16.88 1.97 5.92
C PHE A 45 -15.99 1.50 7.08
N GLU A 46 -14.65 1.53 6.92
CA GLU A 46 -13.72 1.26 8.01
C GLU A 46 -13.91 2.23 9.19
N LYS A 47 -14.07 3.54 8.91
CA LYS A 47 -14.26 4.56 9.95
C LYS A 47 -15.62 4.44 10.66
N LEU A 48 -16.64 3.96 9.96
CA LEU A 48 -17.97 3.74 10.53
C LEU A 48 -18.13 2.35 11.18
N GLY A 49 -17.12 1.49 11.12
CA GLY A 49 -17.20 0.10 11.62
C GLY A 49 -18.20 -0.76 10.85
N LEU A 50 -18.48 -0.41 9.59
CA LEU A 50 -19.44 -1.09 8.73
C LEU A 50 -18.76 -2.19 7.90
N PRO A 51 -19.48 -3.28 7.56
CA PRO A 51 -18.92 -4.35 6.74
C PRO A 51 -18.59 -3.85 5.33
N MET A 52 -17.45 -4.29 4.79
CA MET A 52 -16.96 -3.84 3.48
C MET A 52 -18.00 -4.14 2.38
N PRO A 53 -18.54 -3.12 1.69
CA PRO A 53 -19.70 -3.29 0.80
C PRO A 53 -19.29 -3.69 -0.62
N LEU A 54 -17.99 -3.64 -0.95
CA LEU A 54 -17.49 -3.77 -2.30
C LEU A 54 -16.71 -5.07 -2.46
N LYS A 55 -17.07 -5.85 -3.48
CA LYS A 55 -16.15 -6.80 -4.11
C LYS A 55 -15.24 -5.99 -5.03
N TRP A 56 -14.05 -5.65 -4.54
CA TRP A 56 -13.04 -5.07 -5.41
C TRP A 56 -12.56 -6.12 -6.39
N HIS A 57 -12.42 -5.72 -7.64
CA HIS A 57 -11.85 -6.53 -8.71
C HIS A 57 -10.70 -5.75 -9.30
N ARG A 58 -9.59 -6.45 -9.51
CA ARG A 58 -8.37 -5.94 -10.12
C ARG A 58 -8.67 -5.25 -11.45
N ASP A 59 -8.09 -4.07 -11.63
CA ASP A 59 -8.11 -3.31 -12.89
C ASP A 59 -6.65 -3.13 -13.38
N ASP A 60 -6.48 -2.99 -14.69
CA ASP A 60 -5.19 -2.68 -15.32
C ASP A 60 -4.76 -1.24 -15.01
N ARG A 61 -5.71 -0.39 -14.60
CA ARG A 61 -5.44 0.95 -14.13
C ARG A 61 -5.38 0.98 -12.62
N GLN A 62 -4.22 1.36 -12.09
CA GLN A 62 -3.88 1.09 -10.70
C GLN A 62 -3.52 2.36 -9.96
N ILE A 63 -3.91 2.45 -8.69
CA ILE A 63 -3.27 3.37 -7.75
C ILE A 63 -1.99 2.77 -7.20
N CYS A 64 -1.16 3.58 -6.53
CA CYS A 64 0.13 3.14 -6.00
C CYS A 64 0.05 1.88 -5.13
N SER A 65 -0.97 1.78 -4.27
CA SER A 65 -1.17 0.61 -3.40
C SER A 65 -1.65 -0.63 -4.15
N GLU A 66 -2.39 -0.47 -5.25
CA GLU A 66 -2.78 -1.57 -6.13
C GLU A 66 -1.59 -2.10 -6.93
N ALA A 67 -0.72 -1.19 -7.41
CA ALA A 67 0.54 -1.58 -8.06
C ALA A 67 1.45 -2.34 -7.11
N VAL A 68 1.61 -1.88 -5.86
CA VAL A 68 2.38 -2.61 -4.84
C VAL A 68 1.73 -3.96 -4.53
N TYR A 69 0.40 -4.01 -4.41
CA TYR A 69 -0.32 -5.28 -4.23
C TYR A 69 -0.03 -6.26 -5.39
N GLU A 70 -0.03 -5.76 -6.61
CA GLU A 70 0.25 -6.54 -7.82
C GLU A 70 1.64 -7.15 -7.79
N VAL A 71 2.66 -6.36 -7.44
CA VAL A 71 4.03 -6.85 -7.28
C VAL A 71 4.10 -8.00 -6.28
N PHE A 72 3.46 -7.86 -5.12
CA PHE A 72 3.45 -8.90 -4.09
C PHE A 72 2.70 -10.16 -4.54
N HIS A 73 1.62 -9.98 -5.31
CA HIS A 73 0.88 -11.08 -5.90
C HIS A 73 1.74 -11.86 -6.91
N ARG A 74 2.39 -11.16 -7.86
CA ARG A 74 3.33 -11.78 -8.83
C ARG A 74 4.51 -12.44 -8.14
N ALA A 75 5.01 -11.82 -7.06
CA ALA A 75 6.04 -12.39 -6.19
C ALA A 75 5.60 -13.60 -5.36
N LYS A 76 4.32 -14.04 -5.50
CA LYS A 76 3.69 -15.14 -4.75
C LYS A 76 3.80 -14.95 -3.23
N LEU A 77 3.67 -13.71 -2.78
CA LEU A 77 3.61 -13.30 -1.37
C LEU A 77 2.15 -12.97 -0.98
N VAL A 78 1.19 -13.71 -1.52
CA VAL A 78 -0.25 -13.42 -1.32
C VAL A 78 -0.70 -13.62 0.14
N ASP A 79 -0.03 -14.49 0.89
CA ASP A 79 -0.39 -14.83 2.27
C ASP A 79 -0.16 -13.67 3.26
N ILE A 80 0.67 -12.68 2.90
CA ILE A 80 0.89 -11.48 3.71
C ILE A 80 -0.07 -10.33 3.35
N LEU A 81 -0.85 -10.49 2.28
CA LEU A 81 -1.79 -9.49 1.80
C LEU A 81 -3.18 -9.66 2.42
N PHE A 82 -3.99 -8.59 2.40
CA PHE A 82 -5.41 -8.67 2.73
C PHE A 82 -6.18 -9.54 1.73
N PRO A 83 -7.39 -10.02 2.09
CA PRO A 83 -8.24 -10.77 1.18
C PRO A 83 -8.37 -10.07 -0.18
N TYR A 84 -8.28 -10.84 -1.26
CA TYR A 84 -8.21 -10.39 -2.66
C TYR A 84 -9.35 -9.43 -3.08
N CYS A 85 -10.45 -9.36 -2.32
CA CYS A 85 -11.60 -8.53 -2.65
C CYS A 85 -11.63 -7.18 -1.91
N THR A 86 -10.56 -6.77 -1.24
CA THR A 86 -10.45 -5.47 -0.56
C THR A 86 -9.46 -4.56 -1.29
N PRO A 87 -9.85 -3.34 -1.71
CA PRO A 87 -8.95 -2.42 -2.43
C PRO A 87 -7.78 -2.03 -1.53
N PRO A 88 -6.52 -2.31 -1.85
CA PRO A 88 -5.39 -2.10 -0.93
C PRO A 88 -5.14 -0.61 -0.66
N LEU A 89 -4.89 -0.27 0.60
CA LEU A 89 -4.46 1.06 1.03
C LEU A 89 -2.96 1.05 1.35
N PRO A 90 -2.24 2.17 1.20
CA PRO A 90 -0.82 2.25 1.57
C PRO A 90 -0.53 1.80 3.01
N GLY A 91 -1.46 2.06 3.94
CA GLY A 91 -1.36 1.64 5.33
C GLY A 91 -1.35 0.11 5.52
N ASP A 92 -1.93 -0.66 4.60
CA ASP A 92 -2.02 -2.11 4.75
C ASP A 92 -0.66 -2.81 4.69
N PHE A 93 0.29 -2.21 3.98
CA PHE A 93 1.63 -2.77 3.80
C PHE A 93 2.52 -2.54 5.03
N VAL A 94 2.04 -1.77 6.00
CA VAL A 94 2.82 -1.34 7.17
C VAL A 94 2.11 -1.78 8.45
N THR A 95 2.75 -2.65 9.23
CA THR A 95 2.17 -3.22 10.44
C THR A 95 2.59 -2.53 11.74
N ASP A 96 3.72 -1.83 11.74
CA ASP A 96 4.41 -1.42 12.98
C ASP A 96 4.93 0.04 12.91
N SER A 97 4.21 0.90 12.18
CA SER A 97 4.59 2.31 12.07
C SER A 97 3.84 3.14 13.10
N VAL A 98 4.57 3.60 14.12
CA VAL A 98 4.09 4.55 15.14
C VAL A 98 3.51 5.82 14.49
N LEU A 99 4.13 6.28 13.41
CA LEU A 99 3.65 7.41 12.60
C LEU A 99 2.28 7.15 11.97
N LEU A 100 2.07 5.94 11.44
CA LEU A 100 0.75 5.55 10.93
C LEU A 100 -0.24 5.42 12.07
N GLU A 101 0.12 4.78 13.19
CA GLU A 101 -0.76 4.68 14.36
C GLU A 101 -1.21 6.07 14.85
N GLN A 102 -0.27 7.01 15.02
CA GLN A 102 -0.54 8.40 15.39
C GLN A 102 -1.40 9.14 14.36
N LYS A 103 -1.13 8.96 13.06
CA LYS A 103 -1.96 9.50 11.98
C LYS A 103 -3.40 8.98 12.06
N TRP A 104 -3.56 7.68 12.28
CA TRP A 104 -4.86 7.02 12.34
C TRP A 104 -5.69 7.49 13.55
N LEU A 105 -5.01 7.82 14.65
CA LEU A 105 -5.59 8.44 15.85
C LEU A 105 -5.87 9.94 15.68
N GLY A 106 -5.43 10.58 14.59
CA GLY A 106 -5.57 12.03 14.37
C GLY A 106 -4.59 12.89 15.18
N ILE A 107 -3.51 12.29 15.69
CA ILE A 107 -2.55 12.91 16.63
C ILE A 107 -1.24 13.26 15.90
N LEU A 108 -1.28 13.53 14.59
CA LEU A 108 -0.09 14.00 13.88
C LEU A 108 0.22 15.44 14.32
N SER A 109 1.09 15.58 15.33
CA SER A 109 1.69 16.86 15.71
C SER A 109 2.58 17.37 14.58
N GLU A 110 2.55 18.68 14.32
CA GLU A 110 3.38 19.36 13.31
C GLU A 110 4.89 19.09 13.53
N ASP A 111 5.31 18.84 14.78
CA ASP A 111 6.70 18.59 15.15
C ASP A 111 7.32 17.35 14.50
N LEU A 112 6.51 16.35 14.13
CA LEU A 112 6.98 15.10 13.50
C LEU A 112 7.32 15.25 12.01
N VAL A 113 6.78 16.28 11.34
CA VAL A 113 7.06 16.56 9.92
C VAL A 113 8.48 17.12 9.75
N SER A 114 8.97 17.87 10.74
CA SER A 114 10.27 18.55 10.73
C SER A 114 11.48 17.60 10.80
N LEU A 115 11.31 16.38 11.32
CA LEU A 115 12.40 15.40 11.45
C LEU A 115 12.79 14.71 10.13
N GLN A 116 11.94 14.80 9.09
CA GLN A 116 12.23 14.19 7.79
C GLN A 116 12.91 15.14 6.79
N GLY A 117 13.03 16.44 7.13
CA GLY A 117 13.63 17.46 6.25
C GLY A 117 15.16 17.57 6.31
N HIS A 118 15.82 17.04 7.34
CA HIS A 118 17.26 17.22 7.53
C HIS A 118 18.04 15.91 7.34
N ALA A 119 17.97 15.35 6.13
CA ALA A 119 18.95 14.36 5.66
C ALA A 119 19.49 14.76 4.28
N LYS A 120 19.80 16.05 4.08
CA LYS A 120 20.66 16.48 2.98
C LYS A 120 21.24 17.87 3.25
N GLU A 121 22.41 17.90 3.87
CA GLU A 121 23.49 18.81 3.48
C GLU A 121 24.80 18.09 3.82
N ARG A 122 25.42 17.53 2.78
CA ARG A 122 26.78 17.01 2.83
C ARG A 122 27.74 18.20 2.71
N THR A 123 28.79 18.15 3.53
CA THR A 123 30.18 18.61 3.28
C THR A 123 30.44 19.56 2.12
#